data_AF-A0A2S7T727-F1
#
_entry.id   AF-A0A2S7T727-F1
#
_cell.length_a   1.000
_cell.length_b   1.000
_cell.length_c   1.000
_cell.angle_alpha   90.00
_cell.angle_beta   90.00
_cell.angle_gamma   90.00
#
_symmetry.space_group_name_H-M   'P 1'
#
loop_
_entity.id
_entity.type
_entity.pdbx_description
1 polymer ?
#
loop_
_entity_poly.entity_id
_entity_poly.type
_entity_poly.pdbx_seq_one_letter_code
_entity_poly.pdbx_strand_id
1 'polypeptide(L)'
;MIKKVLLVVLLTLGMTQMEAQEYRVVTSVESIVPNGLGRSRIVMHNEDKDYKEYTSSQTDEDNTRNKSKRGDIRVKNFSETKLLNFYNLGGIRFQNIAANDALISSLITDMVAQGWELAFVTSAVESDGGKGDGKGIFITRYIFKR
;
A
#
# COMPACT_ATOMS: atom_id res chain seq x y z
N MET A 1 -16.95 46.25 20.86
CA MET A 1 -16.69 45.80 19.47
C MET A 1 -15.61 44.72 19.39
N ILE A 2 -14.46 44.88 20.07
CA ILE A 2 -13.35 43.91 20.10
C ILE A 2 -13.76 42.47 20.46
N LYS A 3 -14.64 42.28 21.47
CA LYS A 3 -15.14 40.94 21.83
C LYS A 3 -15.92 40.23 20.72
N LYS A 4 -16.66 41.00 19.90
CA LYS A 4 -17.43 40.45 18.76
C LYS A 4 -16.50 40.09 17.61
N VAL A 5 -15.45 40.89 17.38
CA VAL A 5 -14.40 40.60 16.40
C VAL A 5 -13.60 39.35 16.79
N LEU A 6 -13.24 39.22 18.07
CA LEU A 6 -12.53 38.05 18.59
C LEU A 6 -13.35 36.76 18.44
N LEU A 7 -14.67 36.83 18.67
CA LEU A 7 -15.59 35.71 18.51
C LEU A 7 -15.70 35.27 17.03
N VAL A 8 -15.77 36.23 16.11
CA VAL A 8 -15.82 35.95 14.66
C VAL A 8 -14.52 35.29 14.19
N VAL A 9 -13.36 35.77 14.67
CA VAL A 9 -12.06 35.15 14.36
C VAL A 9 -11.98 33.71 14.87
N LEU A 10 -12.42 33.44 16.11
CA LEU A 10 -12.48 32.07 16.66
C LEU A 10 -13.43 31.16 15.86
N LEU A 11 -14.59 31.67 15.43
CA LEU A 11 -15.56 30.91 14.63
C LEU A 11 -15.02 30.57 13.25
N THR A 12 -14.27 31.47 12.61
CA THR A 12 -13.63 31.19 11.31
C THR A 12 -12.43 30.24 11.41
N LEU A 13 -11.72 30.22 12.56
CA LEU A 13 -10.61 29.29 12.82
C LEU A 13 -11.09 27.86 13.12
N GLY A 14 -12.33 27.69 13.58
CA GLY A 14 -12.91 26.39 13.93
C GLY A 14 -13.56 25.63 12.76
N MET A 15 -13.64 26.23 11.57
CA MET A 15 -14.14 25.57 10.37
C MET A 15 -13.03 24.75 9.71
N THR A 16 -12.56 23.70 10.38
CA THR A 16 -11.82 22.65 9.68
C THR A 16 -12.81 21.95 8.75
N GLN A 17 -12.60 22.05 7.44
CA GLN A 17 -13.36 21.26 6.48
C GLN A 17 -13.17 19.79 6.84
N MET A 18 -14.25 19.09 7.22
CA MET A 18 -14.28 17.63 7.23
C MET A 18 -14.29 17.19 5.77
N GLU A 19 -13.11 17.15 5.15
CA GLU A 19 -12.93 16.44 3.90
C GLU A 19 -13.13 14.94 4.13
N ALA A 20 -13.66 14.25 3.13
CA ALA A 20 -13.82 12.81 3.21
C ALA A 20 -12.42 12.16 3.30
N GLN A 21 -12.24 11.27 4.28
CA GLN A 21 -10.96 10.59 4.49
C GLN A 21 -10.55 9.79 3.24
N GLU A 22 -9.37 10.09 2.71
CA GLU A 22 -8.75 9.36 1.62
C GLU A 22 -7.87 8.24 2.20
N TYR A 23 -7.86 7.06 1.57
CA TYR A 23 -6.98 5.95 1.95
C TYR A 23 -6.05 5.57 0.81
N ARG A 24 -4.81 5.26 1.15
CA ARG A 24 -3.78 4.82 0.20
C ARG A 24 -3.07 3.58 0.71
N VAL A 25 -2.86 2.62 -0.18
CA VAL A 25 -2.16 1.36 0.14
C VAL A 25 -0.81 1.35 -0.57
N VAL A 26 0.25 1.27 0.22
CA VAL A 26 1.62 1.01 -0.26
C VAL A 26 1.97 -0.43 0.09
N THR A 27 2.53 -1.19 -0.86
CA THR A 27 2.86 -2.60 -0.65
C THR A 27 4.35 -2.83 -0.83
N SER A 28 5.02 -3.46 0.14
CA SER A 28 6.32 -4.10 -0.09
C SER A 28 6.14 -5.60 -0.32
N VAL A 29 6.85 -6.14 -1.30
CA VAL A 29 6.97 -7.56 -1.58
C VAL A 29 8.45 -7.91 -1.49
N GLU A 30 8.80 -8.80 -0.57
CA GLU A 30 10.16 -9.21 -0.29
C GLU A 30 10.30 -10.71 -0.55
N SER A 31 11.20 -11.05 -1.45
CA SER A 31 11.35 -12.41 -1.95
C SER A 31 12.34 -13.20 -1.09
N ILE A 32 11.94 -14.44 -0.77
CA ILE A 32 12.81 -15.44 -0.15
C ILE A 32 13.23 -16.52 -1.15
N VAL A 33 13.21 -16.19 -2.45
CA VAL A 33 13.63 -17.11 -3.51
C VAL A 33 15.10 -17.52 -3.30
N PRO A 34 15.39 -18.83 -3.23
CA PRO A 34 16.73 -19.38 -3.18
C PRO A 34 17.59 -18.83 -4.29
N ASN A 35 18.90 -18.71 -4.03
CA ASN A 35 19.88 -18.14 -4.97
C ASN A 35 19.73 -16.64 -5.24
N GLY A 36 18.82 -15.94 -4.54
CA GLY A 36 18.72 -14.48 -4.61
C GLY A 36 18.20 -13.95 -5.95
N LEU A 37 17.50 -14.78 -6.74
CA LEU A 37 16.85 -14.38 -8.01
C LEU A 37 15.52 -13.64 -7.81
N GLY A 38 15.12 -13.44 -6.56
CA GLY A 38 13.91 -12.71 -6.17
C GLY A 38 13.89 -11.26 -6.67
N ARG A 39 12.69 -10.75 -6.92
CA ARG A 39 12.44 -9.37 -7.36
C ARG A 39 11.69 -8.61 -6.27
N SER A 40 12.39 -8.31 -5.18
CA SER A 40 11.79 -7.57 -4.07
C SER A 40 11.52 -6.11 -4.45
N ARG A 41 10.32 -5.59 -4.17
CA ARG A 41 9.86 -4.25 -4.60
C ARG A 41 8.96 -3.61 -3.55
N ILE A 42 8.99 -2.29 -3.47
CA ILE A 42 7.86 -1.49 -2.99
C ILE A 42 7.05 -1.05 -4.21
N VAL A 43 5.74 -1.16 -4.15
CA VAL A 43 4.79 -0.83 -5.23
C VAL A 43 3.79 0.20 -4.72
N MET A 44 3.60 1.27 -5.49
CA MET A 44 2.65 2.34 -5.23
C MET A 44 1.85 2.67 -6.49
N HIS A 45 0.52 2.70 -6.41
CA HIS A 45 -0.31 3.10 -7.54
C HIS A 45 -0.31 4.63 -7.73
N ASN A 46 -0.35 5.10 -8.98
CA ASN A 46 -0.43 6.52 -9.32
C ASN A 46 -1.70 6.85 -10.14
N GLU A 47 -2.66 5.93 -10.16
CA GLU A 47 -3.95 6.06 -10.82
C GLU A 47 -5.05 5.65 -9.84
N ASP A 48 -6.21 6.27 -10.00
CA ASP A 48 -7.43 5.90 -9.29
C ASP A 48 -8.24 4.90 -10.11
N LYS A 49 -8.87 3.95 -9.42
CA LYS A 49 -9.78 2.96 -10.00
C LYS A 49 -11.03 2.87 -9.14
N ASP A 50 -12.20 3.06 -9.73
CA ASP A 50 -13.48 2.85 -9.03
C ASP A 50 -13.82 1.36 -9.03
N TYR A 51 -13.89 0.76 -7.83
CA TYR A 51 -14.26 -0.64 -7.67
C TYR A 51 -15.65 -0.95 -8.23
N LYS A 52 -16.56 0.05 -8.29
CA LYS A 52 -17.93 -0.12 -8.79
C LYS A 52 -17.97 -0.51 -10.26
N GLU A 53 -17.03 -0.04 -11.07
CA GLU A 53 -16.90 -0.41 -12.49
C GLU A 53 -16.63 -1.92 -12.69
N TYR A 54 -16.07 -2.57 -11.67
CA TYR A 54 -15.68 -3.97 -11.69
C TYR A 54 -16.51 -4.84 -10.74
N THR A 55 -17.57 -4.27 -10.14
CA THR A 55 -18.45 -4.97 -9.20
C THR A 55 -19.81 -5.21 -9.85
N SER A 56 -20.36 -6.42 -9.68
CA SER A 56 -21.74 -6.74 -10.06
C SER A 56 -22.47 -7.20 -8.82
N SER A 57 -23.70 -6.72 -8.62
CA SER A 57 -24.59 -7.26 -7.58
C SER A 57 -25.30 -8.50 -8.11
N GLN A 58 -25.74 -9.37 -7.22
CA GLN A 58 -26.61 -10.51 -7.56
C GLN A 58 -27.93 -10.30 -6.82
N THR A 59 -29.04 -10.37 -7.55
CA THR A 59 -30.41 -10.30 -7.02
C THR A 59 -31.20 -11.51 -7.52
N ASP A 60 -32.43 -11.68 -7.02
CA ASP A 60 -33.34 -12.72 -7.52
C ASP A 60 -33.69 -12.53 -9.01
N GLU A 61 -33.66 -11.28 -9.49
CA GLU A 61 -33.96 -10.91 -10.88
C GLU A 61 -32.73 -10.93 -11.81
N ASP A 62 -31.52 -10.70 -11.27
CA ASP A 62 -30.26 -10.78 -12.01
C ASP A 62 -29.17 -11.47 -11.20
N ASN A 63 -28.88 -12.71 -11.58
CA ASN A 63 -27.86 -13.57 -11.00
C ASN A 63 -26.73 -13.88 -12.02
N THR A 64 -26.50 -12.96 -12.97
CA THR A 64 -25.48 -13.16 -13.98
C THR A 64 -24.09 -12.78 -13.47
N ARG A 65 -23.08 -13.58 -13.80
CA ARG A 65 -21.69 -13.32 -13.40
C ARG A 65 -21.17 -12.00 -13.96
N ASN A 66 -20.35 -11.30 -13.18
CA ASN A 66 -19.57 -10.14 -13.62
C ASN A 66 -18.81 -10.40 -14.94
N LYS A 67 -19.00 -9.51 -15.92
CA LYS A 67 -18.37 -9.58 -17.26
C LYS A 67 -17.26 -8.56 -17.49
N SER A 68 -16.88 -7.77 -16.48
CA SER A 68 -15.78 -6.81 -16.58
C SER A 68 -14.47 -7.52 -16.95
N LYS A 69 -13.63 -6.86 -17.76
CA LYS A 69 -12.38 -7.46 -18.23
C LYS A 69 -11.27 -7.22 -17.23
N ARG A 70 -10.62 -8.30 -16.79
CA ARG A 70 -9.45 -8.23 -15.91
C ARG A 70 -8.29 -7.38 -16.47
N GLY A 71 -8.20 -7.27 -17.79
CA GLY A 71 -7.19 -6.44 -18.46
C GLY A 71 -7.34 -4.96 -18.11
N ASP A 72 -8.56 -4.48 -17.91
CA ASP A 72 -8.88 -3.07 -17.69
C ASP A 72 -8.64 -2.64 -16.23
N ILE A 73 -8.57 -3.62 -15.31
CA ILE A 73 -8.20 -3.43 -13.89
C ILE A 73 -6.69 -3.11 -13.75
N ARG A 74 -5.84 -3.59 -14.68
CA ARG A 74 -4.39 -3.42 -14.57
C ARG A 74 -4.00 -1.95 -14.61
N VAL A 75 -3.40 -1.46 -13.52
CA VAL A 75 -2.79 -0.14 -13.43
C VAL A 75 -1.45 -0.16 -14.16
N LYS A 76 -1.23 0.77 -15.10
CA LYS A 76 0.02 0.86 -15.86
C LYS A 76 0.95 1.94 -15.32
N ASN A 77 0.40 3.03 -14.77
CA ASN A 77 1.17 4.04 -14.06
C ASN A 77 1.24 3.71 -12.57
N PHE A 78 2.34 3.09 -12.16
CA PHE A 78 2.67 2.82 -10.77
C PHE A 78 4.18 3.00 -10.57
N SER A 79 4.56 3.33 -9.35
CA SER A 79 5.96 3.48 -8.95
C SER A 79 6.48 2.17 -8.37
N GLU A 80 7.71 1.81 -8.74
CA GLU A 80 8.45 0.68 -8.15
C GLU A 80 9.74 1.16 -7.51
N THR A 81 9.94 0.84 -6.24
CA THR A 81 11.24 1.00 -5.55
C THR A 81 11.87 -0.38 -5.39
N LYS A 82 13.14 -0.52 -5.79
CA LYS A 82 13.87 -1.78 -5.63
C LYS A 82 14.19 -2.06 -4.17
N LEU A 83 13.95 -3.30 -3.74
CA LEU A 83 14.42 -3.85 -2.47
C LEU A 83 15.41 -4.98 -2.73
N LEU A 84 16.19 -5.31 -1.70
CA LEU A 84 17.13 -6.42 -1.69
C LEU A 84 16.44 -7.67 -1.13
N ASN A 85 16.87 -8.86 -1.58
CA ASN A 85 16.31 -10.12 -1.10
C ASN A 85 16.84 -10.46 0.30
N PHE A 86 16.02 -11.07 1.14
CA PHE A 86 16.43 -11.47 2.50
C PHE A 86 17.42 -12.63 2.52
N TYR A 87 17.39 -13.49 1.50
CA TYR A 87 18.20 -14.71 1.45
C TYR A 87 19.05 -14.79 0.19
N ASN A 88 20.17 -15.48 0.30
CA ASN A 88 20.90 -16.05 -0.83
C ASN A 88 21.36 -17.48 -0.47
N LEU A 89 22.24 -18.07 -1.30
CA LEU A 89 22.79 -19.41 -1.06
C LEU A 89 23.51 -19.57 0.31
N GLY A 90 23.99 -18.48 0.90
CA GLY A 90 24.69 -18.50 2.19
C GLY A 90 23.81 -18.20 3.40
N GLY A 91 22.49 -18.02 3.21
CA GLY A 91 21.54 -17.72 4.28
C GLY A 91 21.05 -16.27 4.31
N ILE A 92 20.66 -15.81 5.50
CA ILE A 92 20.04 -14.49 5.71
C ILE A 92 21.05 -13.36 5.49
N ARG A 93 20.60 -12.30 4.82
CA ARG A 93 21.35 -11.10 4.52
C ARG A 93 20.88 -9.93 5.37
N PHE A 94 21.33 -9.85 6.62
CA PHE A 94 20.92 -8.77 7.54
C PHE A 94 21.20 -7.35 7.04
N GLN A 95 22.29 -7.15 6.28
CA GLN A 95 22.57 -5.87 5.63
C GLN A 95 21.49 -5.50 4.60
N ASN A 96 20.93 -6.49 3.89
CA ASN A 96 19.85 -6.26 2.94
C ASN A 96 18.58 -5.83 3.67
N ILE A 97 18.28 -6.47 4.82
CA ILE A 97 17.16 -6.10 5.68
C ILE A 97 17.32 -4.66 6.16
N ALA A 98 18.48 -4.31 6.74
CA ALA A 98 18.74 -2.94 7.21
C ALA A 98 18.64 -1.89 6.09
N ALA A 99 19.09 -2.21 4.87
CA ALA A 99 18.96 -1.33 3.72
C ALA A 99 17.49 -1.17 3.28
N ASN A 100 16.71 -2.25 3.28
CA ASN A 100 15.27 -2.20 2.99
C ASN A 100 14.52 -1.37 4.04
N ASP A 101 14.84 -1.55 5.32
CA ASP A 101 14.24 -0.80 6.43
C ASP A 101 14.51 0.71 6.31
N ALA A 102 15.71 1.09 5.88
CA ALA A 102 16.06 2.49 5.60
C ALA A 102 15.21 3.07 4.46
N LEU A 103 14.99 2.30 3.38
CA LEU A 103 14.15 2.72 2.25
C LEU A 103 12.67 2.84 2.65
N ILE A 104 12.15 1.89 3.42
CA ILE A 104 10.77 1.91 3.93
C ILE A 104 10.58 3.09 4.89
N SER A 105 11.54 3.35 5.77
CA SER A 105 11.51 4.50 6.69
C SER A 105 11.49 5.82 5.92
N SER A 106 12.32 5.94 4.87
CA SER A 106 12.31 7.11 3.99
C SER A 106 10.96 7.31 3.30
N LEU A 107 10.32 6.24 2.84
CA LEU A 107 9.00 6.30 2.22
C LEU A 107 7.93 6.74 3.21
N ILE A 108 7.89 6.15 4.41
CA ILE A 108 6.90 6.49 5.43
C ILE A 108 7.08 7.97 5.82
N THR A 109 8.32 8.43 5.96
CA THR A 109 8.63 9.83 6.28
C THR A 109 8.13 10.78 5.19
N ASP A 110 8.36 10.45 3.92
CA ASP A 110 7.89 11.22 2.77
C ASP A 110 6.35 11.29 2.72
N MET A 111 5.67 10.15 2.92
CA MET A 111 4.21 10.09 3.00
C MET A 111 3.67 10.99 4.13
N VAL A 112 4.29 10.94 5.31
CA VAL A 112 3.93 11.80 6.44
C VAL A 112 4.16 13.28 6.14
N ALA A 113 5.27 13.63 5.49
CA ALA A 113 5.54 15.00 5.06
C ALA A 113 4.50 15.52 4.04
N GLN A 114 3.91 14.63 3.24
CA GLN A 114 2.81 14.93 2.31
C GLN A 114 1.42 14.95 2.98
N GLY A 115 1.37 14.85 4.32
CA GLY A 115 0.15 14.94 5.11
C GLY A 115 -0.57 13.61 5.31
N TRP A 116 0.02 12.48 4.94
CA TRP A 116 -0.58 11.16 5.18
C TRP A 116 -0.25 10.64 6.58
N GLU A 117 -1.24 10.10 7.28
CA GLU A 117 -1.06 9.37 8.53
C GLU A 117 -0.94 7.87 8.24
N LEU A 118 0.09 7.21 8.78
CA LEU A 118 0.18 5.74 8.73
C LEU A 118 -0.84 5.15 9.71
N ALA A 119 -1.97 4.68 9.19
CA ALA A 119 -3.09 4.19 10.00
C ALA A 119 -2.92 2.73 10.40
N PHE A 120 -2.47 1.87 9.47
CA PHE A 120 -2.34 0.44 9.71
C PHE A 120 -1.15 -0.15 8.98
N VAL A 121 -0.55 -1.17 9.58
CA VAL A 121 0.46 -2.02 8.94
C VAL A 121 0.01 -3.47 9.09
N THR A 122 -0.03 -4.22 7.99
CA THR A 122 -0.34 -5.64 8.00
C THR A 122 0.68 -6.39 7.16
N SER A 123 1.14 -7.53 7.67
CA SER A 123 2.11 -8.39 6.99
C SER A 123 1.51 -9.79 6.79
N ALA A 124 1.85 -10.40 5.67
CA ALA A 124 1.47 -11.75 5.31
C ALA A 124 2.68 -12.45 4.68
N VAL A 125 2.70 -13.79 4.80
CA VAL A 125 3.77 -14.62 4.25
C VAL A 125 3.13 -15.72 3.43
N GLU A 126 3.59 -15.87 2.19
CA GLU A 126 3.44 -17.11 1.45
C GLU A 126 4.72 -17.91 1.66
N SER A 127 4.62 -19.02 2.41
CA SER A 127 5.75 -19.89 2.72
C SER A 127 5.80 -21.07 1.77
N ASP A 128 7.02 -21.54 1.51
CA ASP A 128 7.30 -22.81 0.85
C ASP A 128 6.55 -23.95 1.54
N GLY A 129 5.61 -24.56 0.82
CA GLY A 129 4.72 -25.61 1.30
C GLY A 129 5.33 -27.02 1.37
N GLY A 130 6.62 -27.18 1.06
CA GLY A 130 7.33 -28.46 1.15
C GLY A 130 7.84 -28.98 -0.20
N LYS A 131 8.20 -30.28 -0.26
CA LYS A 131 8.99 -30.89 -1.36
C LYS A 131 8.51 -30.47 -2.76
N GLY A 132 9.22 -29.54 -3.38
CA GLY A 132 9.01 -29.08 -4.76
C GLY A 132 8.57 -27.62 -4.86
N ASP A 133 8.05 -27.05 -3.79
CA ASP A 133 8.03 -25.61 -3.60
C ASP A 133 9.39 -25.18 -3.01
N GLY A 134 9.80 -23.98 -3.36
CA GLY A 134 11.11 -23.42 -3.04
C GLY A 134 11.05 -21.91 -3.18
N LYS A 135 9.85 -21.35 -3.07
CA LYS A 135 9.57 -19.95 -3.26
C LYS A 135 8.73 -19.50 -2.09
N GLY A 136 8.96 -18.26 -1.71
CA GLY A 136 8.07 -17.58 -0.80
C GLY A 136 8.26 -16.09 -0.93
N ILE A 137 7.29 -15.38 -0.38
CA ILE A 137 7.27 -13.93 -0.36
C ILE A 137 6.74 -13.46 0.98
N PHE A 138 7.34 -12.40 1.49
CA PHE A 138 6.78 -11.57 2.53
C PHE A 138 6.08 -10.40 1.83
N ILE A 139 4.84 -10.15 2.19
CA ILE A 139 4.07 -9.01 1.70
C ILE A 139 3.70 -8.16 2.91
N THR A 140 4.07 -6.89 2.90
CA THR A 140 3.64 -5.92 3.92
C THR A 140 2.86 -4.81 3.24
N ARG A 141 1.68 -4.50 3.77
CA ARG A 141 0.85 -3.37 3.33
C ARG A 141 0.84 -2.29 4.40
N TYR A 142 1.27 -1.11 3.99
CA TYR A 142 1.19 0.13 4.76
C TYR A 142 -0.04 0.88 4.28
N ILE A 143 -1.02 1.05 5.16
CA ILE A 143 -2.28 1.71 4.85
C ILE A 143 -2.22 3.09 5.48
N PHE A 144 -2.20 4.08 4.61
CA PHE A 144 -2.20 5.49 4.96
C PHE A 144 -3.60 6.07 4.83
N LYS A 145 -3.88 7.11 5.62
CA LYS A 145 -5.09 7.92 5.51
C LYS A 145 -4.74 9.41 5.55
N ARG A 146 -5.48 10.25 4.83
CA ARG A 146 -5.38 11.72 4.91
C ARG A 146 -6.74 12.37 4.87
#